data_AF-A0A6G1JRU0-F1
#
_entry.id   AF-A0A6G1JRU0-F1
#
_cell.length_a   1.000
_cell.length_b   1.000
_cell.length_c   1.000
_cell.angle_alpha   90.00
_cell.angle_beta   90.00
_cell.angle_gamma   90.00
#
_symmetry.space_group_name_H-M   'P 1'
#
loop_
_entity.id
_entity.type
_entity.pdbx_description
1 polymer ?
#
loop_
_entity_poly.entity_id
_entity_poly.type
_entity_poly.pdbx_seq_one_letter_code
_entity_poly.pdbx_strand_id
1 'polypeptide(L)'
;MFHQAIRRPFHSRNNQTDLSHGPQPNGNNAGKGGKPHEDSKPTPVGFWDSSLKQVRNRAFAKWVATTAILMTFILAVLSLYWAVFLDLENRLSHLRVYIVDFDGSAPYDTTGNAPFVGPTIVQMAEQLVSSGQPTLGYTTHPPSDFNNDPLQVRQAVYNWDAWAAIIINPNASAMLYSAIANGNASYEPLGACQLVYQDARDDTNWYDFLLPQLSTFMTQAQSMVGKEWAKMVLQNASNPTTLANMQAAPQAINPAIGFSEFNLRPFFPYTAIPAVSIGLIYLIIVSFFSFSFYLPIHMQYLNPSGHPPLKFYQLIIWRWFATIAAYIFLSLAYSLVSLAFQINFTHTNPITSQTQATDMAYGNPIAYGHGTFVVYWMLNFCGMTALGLACENVAMVVGAPWMGMWLIFWVISNVSTGFYDVEIAPGFFRWGYAWPLHAVVEGSRQILFDLHSRIGLDFGILIAWGAVNTFVFPFCCWFQRWKTQRGVHEYWPMH
;
A
#
# COMPACT_ATOMS: atom_id res chain seq x y z
N MET A 1 -5.42 27.99 -28.63
CA MET A 1 -5.53 28.28 -30.08
C MET A 1 -5.81 26.97 -30.82
N PHE A 2 -7.08 26.63 -30.98
CA PHE A 2 -7.60 25.72 -32.01
C PHE A 2 -9.05 26.14 -32.21
N HIS A 3 -9.37 26.63 -33.41
CA HIS A 3 -10.69 27.11 -33.79
C HIS A 3 -11.41 25.99 -34.56
N GLN A 4 -12.63 25.63 -34.12
CA GLN A 4 -13.89 25.46 -34.87
C GLN A 4 -13.82 25.16 -36.39
N ALA A 5 -14.70 24.41 -37.07
CA ALA A 5 -15.97 23.77 -36.78
C ALA A 5 -16.45 23.01 -38.05
N ILE A 6 -17.25 21.94 -37.86
CA ILE A 6 -18.47 21.51 -38.61
C ILE A 6 -18.50 21.66 -40.16
N ARG A 7 -18.75 20.54 -40.88
CA ARG A 7 -19.90 20.32 -41.81
C ARG A 7 -19.81 19.00 -42.60
N ARG A 8 -20.90 18.21 -42.60
CA ARG A 8 -21.27 17.25 -43.68
C ARG A 8 -21.86 18.03 -44.87
N PRO A 9 -21.91 17.45 -46.09
CA PRO A 9 -23.14 16.77 -46.53
C PRO A 9 -22.97 15.54 -47.44
N PHE A 10 -24.06 14.77 -47.55
CA PHE A 10 -24.34 13.69 -48.49
C PHE A 10 -24.39 14.17 -49.96
N HIS A 11 -24.03 13.31 -50.92
CA HIS A 11 -24.60 13.36 -52.27
C HIS A 11 -24.67 11.97 -52.92
N SER A 12 -25.88 11.64 -53.39
CA SER A 12 -26.21 10.56 -54.31
C SER A 12 -25.74 10.89 -55.73
N ARG A 13 -25.39 9.87 -56.53
CA ARG A 13 -25.42 10.00 -57.99
C ARG A 13 -25.89 8.70 -58.64
N ASN A 14 -27.14 8.74 -59.12
CA ASN A 14 -27.64 7.87 -60.18
C ASN A 14 -26.87 8.14 -61.47
N ASN A 15 -26.60 7.10 -62.25
CA ASN A 15 -26.50 7.22 -63.69
C ASN A 15 -27.36 6.12 -64.33
N GLN A 16 -28.29 6.59 -65.13
CA GLN A 16 -29.28 5.87 -65.92
C GLN A 16 -28.68 5.65 -67.31
N THR A 17 -28.95 4.52 -67.95
CA THR A 17 -29.04 4.45 -69.41
C THR A 17 -29.97 3.31 -69.79
N ASP A 18 -30.97 3.70 -70.57
CA ASP A 18 -32.07 2.91 -71.10
C ASP A 18 -31.62 1.78 -72.05
N LEU A 19 -32.47 0.78 -72.21
CA LEU A 19 -33.18 0.54 -73.48
C LEU A 19 -34.28 -0.51 -73.28
N SER A 20 -35.49 -0.16 -73.70
CA SER A 20 -36.69 -0.97 -73.70
C SER A 20 -37.04 -1.40 -75.12
N HIS A 21 -37.47 -2.66 -75.30
CA HIS A 21 -38.34 -3.08 -76.40
C HIS A 21 -39.26 -4.20 -75.89
N GLY A 22 -40.56 -4.06 -76.18
CA GLY A 22 -41.64 -4.99 -75.81
C GLY A 22 -41.80 -6.19 -76.75
N PRO A 23 -42.99 -6.82 -76.82
CA PRO A 23 -43.21 -8.13 -76.22
C PRO A 23 -43.67 -9.24 -77.21
N GLN A 24 -43.93 -10.44 -76.65
CA GLN A 24 -44.82 -11.54 -77.10
C GLN A 24 -44.19 -12.88 -77.63
N PRO A 25 -44.93 -14.02 -77.58
CA PRO A 25 -44.51 -15.24 -76.87
C PRO A 25 -44.41 -16.51 -77.76
N ASN A 26 -43.79 -17.59 -77.26
CA ASN A 26 -44.24 -18.99 -77.49
C ASN A 26 -43.29 -20.05 -76.90
N GLY A 27 -43.87 -21.13 -76.38
CA GLY A 27 -43.42 -22.51 -76.69
C GLY A 27 -42.51 -23.25 -75.70
N ASN A 28 -43.13 -24.15 -74.93
CA ASN A 28 -42.64 -25.43 -74.37
C ASN A 28 -41.22 -25.91 -74.75
N ASN A 29 -40.37 -26.26 -73.77
CA ASN A 29 -40.09 -27.66 -73.40
C ASN A 29 -39.01 -27.82 -72.29
N ALA A 30 -39.27 -28.83 -71.45
CA ALA A 30 -38.42 -29.65 -70.59
C ALA A 30 -36.88 -29.47 -70.57
N GLY A 31 -36.30 -29.57 -69.36
CA GLY A 31 -34.95 -30.13 -69.20
C GLY A 31 -34.14 -29.65 -68.01
N LYS A 32 -34.17 -30.43 -66.91
CA LYS A 32 -33.11 -30.74 -65.93
C LYS A 32 -32.01 -29.69 -65.65
N GLY A 33 -31.88 -29.35 -64.36
CA GLY A 33 -30.63 -28.81 -63.84
C GLY A 33 -30.71 -28.34 -62.39
N GLY A 34 -31.09 -29.22 -61.46
CA GLY A 34 -30.95 -28.93 -60.03
C GLY A 34 -29.49 -28.63 -59.70
N LYS A 35 -29.22 -27.42 -59.23
CA LYS A 35 -28.01 -27.10 -58.46
C LYS A 35 -28.38 -27.04 -56.98
N PRO A 36 -27.57 -27.60 -56.07
CA PRO A 36 -27.88 -27.62 -54.64
C PRO A 36 -27.85 -26.18 -54.10
N HIS A 37 -28.71 -25.93 -53.12
CA HIS A 37 -28.75 -24.69 -52.34
C HIS A 37 -27.34 -24.23 -51.96
N GLU A 38 -26.95 -23.09 -52.53
CA GLU A 38 -25.90 -22.24 -51.97
C GLU A 38 -26.41 -21.82 -50.59
N ASP A 39 -25.74 -22.25 -49.52
CA ASP A 39 -26.00 -21.82 -48.15
C ASP A 39 -25.94 -20.30 -48.08
N SER A 40 -27.08 -19.64 -48.25
CA SER A 40 -27.20 -18.21 -48.10
C SER A 40 -26.89 -17.89 -46.65
N LYS A 41 -25.75 -17.21 -46.43
CA LYS A 41 -25.38 -16.72 -45.09
C LYS A 41 -26.60 -15.98 -44.53
N PRO A 42 -27.10 -16.36 -43.34
CA PRO A 42 -28.32 -15.80 -42.80
C PRO A 42 -28.21 -14.28 -42.75
N THR A 43 -29.22 -13.59 -43.30
CA THR A 43 -29.27 -12.13 -43.30
C THR A 43 -29.40 -11.65 -41.86
N PRO A 44 -28.66 -10.61 -41.43
CA PRO A 44 -28.82 -10.04 -40.11
C PRO A 44 -30.26 -9.54 -39.91
N VAL A 45 -30.92 -10.02 -38.87
CA VAL A 45 -32.27 -9.62 -38.47
C VAL A 45 -32.24 -8.72 -37.23
N GLY A 46 -33.33 -7.98 -36.99
CA GLY A 46 -33.46 -7.15 -35.79
C GLY A 46 -33.55 -8.00 -34.50
N PHE A 47 -33.17 -7.43 -33.35
CA PHE A 47 -33.14 -8.13 -32.06
C PHE A 47 -34.50 -8.73 -31.62
N TRP A 48 -35.60 -8.12 -32.05
CA TRP A 48 -36.95 -8.56 -31.73
C TRP A 48 -37.55 -9.53 -32.75
N ASP A 49 -36.80 -9.92 -33.78
CA ASP A 49 -37.24 -10.91 -34.76
C ASP A 49 -37.60 -12.24 -34.08
N SER A 50 -38.70 -12.84 -34.53
CA SER A 50 -39.22 -14.09 -33.98
C SER A 50 -38.22 -15.25 -34.07
N SER A 51 -37.36 -15.25 -35.10
CA SER A 51 -36.29 -16.22 -35.31
C SER A 51 -35.23 -16.21 -34.20
N LEU A 52 -35.04 -15.07 -33.52
CA LEU A 52 -34.09 -14.92 -32.41
C LEU A 52 -34.71 -15.18 -31.03
N LYS A 53 -36.01 -15.48 -30.92
CA LYS A 53 -36.69 -15.62 -29.62
C LYS A 53 -36.00 -16.62 -28.68
N GLN A 54 -35.59 -17.78 -29.19
CA GLN A 54 -34.89 -18.81 -28.39
C GLN A 54 -33.49 -18.36 -28.00
N VAL A 55 -32.73 -17.80 -28.94
CA VAL A 55 -31.36 -17.28 -28.71
C VAL A 55 -31.39 -16.15 -27.69
N ARG A 56 -32.33 -15.21 -27.83
CA ARG A 56 -32.53 -14.08 -26.90
C ARG A 56 -32.82 -14.57 -25.49
N ASN A 57 -33.74 -15.51 -25.31
CA ASN A 57 -34.06 -16.03 -23.97
C ASN A 57 -32.86 -16.75 -23.34
N ARG A 58 -32.12 -17.56 -24.11
CA ARG A 58 -30.89 -18.22 -23.62
C ARG A 58 -29.80 -17.21 -23.29
N ALA A 59 -29.58 -16.21 -24.15
CA ALA A 59 -28.61 -15.15 -23.93
C ALA A 59 -28.94 -14.34 -22.68
N PHE A 60 -30.22 -13.97 -22.49
CA PHE A 60 -30.66 -13.24 -21.31
C PHE A 60 -30.50 -14.08 -20.04
N ALA A 61 -30.87 -15.37 -20.06
CA ALA A 61 -30.67 -16.26 -18.91
C ALA A 61 -29.18 -16.42 -18.56
N LYS A 62 -28.31 -16.65 -19.56
CA LYS A 62 -26.85 -16.73 -19.35
C LYS A 62 -26.28 -15.41 -18.85
N TRP A 63 -26.76 -14.28 -19.36
CA TRP A 63 -26.36 -12.94 -18.92
C TRP A 63 -26.77 -12.69 -17.47
N VAL A 64 -28.04 -12.93 -17.10
CA VAL A 64 -28.52 -12.80 -15.71
C VAL A 64 -27.73 -13.70 -14.77
N ALA A 65 -27.52 -14.98 -15.12
CA ALA A 65 -26.75 -15.90 -14.30
C ALA A 65 -25.30 -15.46 -14.13
N THR A 66 -24.65 -15.02 -15.21
CA THR A 66 -23.27 -14.51 -15.16
C THR A 66 -23.19 -13.25 -14.30
N THR A 67 -24.11 -12.30 -14.48
CA THR A 67 -24.17 -11.07 -13.68
C THR A 67 -24.41 -11.37 -12.19
N ALA A 68 -25.31 -12.30 -11.86
CA ALA A 68 -25.56 -12.69 -10.48
C ALA A 68 -24.33 -13.34 -9.82
N ILE A 69 -23.59 -14.18 -10.55
CA ILE A 69 -22.31 -14.75 -10.10
C ILE A 69 -21.29 -13.65 -9.84
N LEU A 70 -21.13 -12.72 -10.79
CA LEU A 70 -20.19 -11.61 -10.65
C LEU A 70 -20.57 -10.69 -9.49
N MET A 71 -21.86 -10.36 -9.31
CA MET A 71 -22.35 -9.57 -8.18
C MET A 71 -22.02 -10.24 -6.85
N THR A 72 -22.33 -11.53 -6.73
CA THR A 72 -22.07 -12.29 -5.50
C THR A 72 -20.56 -12.35 -5.19
N PHE A 73 -19.75 -12.57 -6.23
CA PHE A 73 -18.30 -12.62 -6.10
C PHE A 73 -17.70 -11.26 -5.71
N ILE A 74 -18.13 -10.18 -6.37
CA ILE A 74 -17.68 -8.82 -6.04
C ILE A 74 -18.08 -8.51 -4.60
N LEU A 75 -19.32 -8.76 -4.18
CA LEU A 75 -19.72 -8.55 -2.79
C LEU A 75 -18.84 -9.33 -1.81
N ALA A 76 -18.54 -10.61 -2.09
CA ALA A 76 -17.70 -11.42 -1.21
C ALA A 76 -16.26 -10.91 -1.11
N VAL A 77 -15.60 -10.67 -2.24
CA VAL A 77 -14.18 -10.29 -2.27
C VAL A 77 -13.98 -8.83 -1.89
N LEU A 78 -14.82 -7.94 -2.43
CA LEU A 78 -14.69 -6.51 -2.19
C LEU A 78 -14.98 -6.18 -0.72
N SER A 79 -15.82 -6.96 -0.03
CA SER A 79 -16.02 -6.83 1.42
C SER A 79 -14.72 -6.94 2.21
N LEU A 80 -13.69 -7.65 1.73
CA LEU A 80 -12.39 -7.71 2.41
C LEU A 80 -11.78 -6.30 2.57
N TYR A 81 -11.86 -5.48 1.53
CA TYR A 81 -11.26 -4.15 1.52
C TYR A 81 -11.94 -3.20 2.51
N TRP A 82 -13.28 -3.26 2.62
CA TRP A 82 -14.03 -2.47 3.61
C TRP A 82 -13.86 -3.04 5.03
N ALA A 83 -13.79 -4.37 5.17
CA ALA A 83 -13.72 -5.03 6.47
C ALA A 83 -12.41 -4.75 7.22
N VAL A 84 -11.33 -4.37 6.53
CA VAL A 84 -10.08 -3.92 7.19
C VAL A 84 -10.33 -2.75 8.14
N PHE A 85 -11.25 -1.85 7.79
CA PHE A 85 -11.57 -0.65 8.57
C PHE A 85 -12.69 -0.85 9.58
N LEU A 86 -13.34 -2.01 9.60
CA LEU A 86 -14.51 -2.24 10.44
C LEU A 86 -14.12 -2.13 11.92
N ASP A 87 -14.63 -1.14 12.64
CA ASP A 87 -14.31 -0.90 14.05
C ASP A 87 -12.84 -0.47 14.29
N LEU A 88 -12.28 0.32 13.36
CA LEU A 88 -10.91 0.83 13.44
C LEU A 88 -10.69 1.75 14.66
N GLU A 89 -11.62 2.65 14.97
CA GLU A 89 -11.49 3.62 16.07
C GLU A 89 -11.17 2.91 17.40
N ASN A 90 -11.90 1.85 17.73
CA ASN A 90 -11.71 1.06 18.95
C ASN A 90 -10.40 0.27 18.98
N ARG A 91 -9.68 0.18 17.86
CA ARG A 91 -8.40 -0.53 17.74
C ARG A 91 -7.20 0.41 17.58
N LEU A 92 -7.41 1.72 17.58
CA LEU A 92 -6.32 2.70 17.62
C LEU A 92 -5.44 2.56 18.87
N SER A 93 -5.95 1.92 19.93
CA SER A 93 -5.19 1.56 21.12
C SER A 93 -4.05 0.57 20.85
N HIS A 94 -4.03 -0.12 19.70
CA HIS A 94 -2.88 -0.95 19.31
C HIS A 94 -1.69 -0.12 18.82
N LEU A 95 -1.93 1.12 18.38
CA LEU A 95 -0.87 2.08 18.03
C LEU A 95 -0.25 2.62 19.32
N ARG A 96 0.78 1.93 19.81
CA ARG A 96 1.42 2.22 21.09
C ARG A 96 2.24 3.51 21.03
N VAL A 97 2.01 4.38 22.00
CA VAL A 97 2.76 5.63 22.21
C VAL A 97 3.41 5.58 23.58
N TYR A 98 4.73 5.61 23.63
CA TYR A 98 5.45 5.59 24.91
C TYR A 98 5.48 6.98 25.54
N ILE A 99 5.28 7.03 26.85
CA ILE A 99 5.47 8.24 27.65
C ILE A 99 6.56 7.92 28.66
N VAL A 100 7.67 8.64 28.58
CA VAL A 100 8.83 8.41 29.43
C VAL A 100 9.19 9.70 30.14
N ASP A 101 9.06 9.67 31.47
CA ASP A 101 9.25 10.83 32.32
C ASP A 101 10.65 10.85 32.95
N PHE A 102 11.56 11.67 32.41
CA PHE A 102 12.87 11.91 33.00
C PHE A 102 12.88 13.11 33.96
N ASP A 103 11.76 13.80 34.17
CA ASP A 103 11.68 14.97 35.04
C ASP A 103 11.95 14.59 36.49
N GLY A 104 12.91 15.27 37.14
CA GLY A 104 13.33 14.95 38.49
C GLY A 104 14.04 13.59 38.66
N SER A 105 14.48 12.95 37.57
CA SER A 105 15.24 11.68 37.63
C SER A 105 16.75 11.92 37.80
N ALA A 106 17.42 11.07 38.58
CA ALA A 106 18.88 11.08 38.74
C ALA A 106 19.59 10.84 37.39
N PRO A 107 20.76 11.47 37.12
CA PRO A 107 21.59 12.29 38.01
C PRO A 107 21.17 13.76 38.11
N TYR A 108 20.02 14.12 37.53
CA TYR A 108 19.61 15.50 37.32
C TYR A 108 18.70 16.06 38.42
N ASP A 109 18.30 15.26 39.42
CA ASP A 109 17.42 15.62 40.54
C ASP A 109 17.96 16.68 41.53
N THR A 110 19.09 17.31 41.24
CA THR A 110 19.91 18.09 42.17
C THR A 110 19.40 19.51 42.45
N THR A 111 18.23 19.88 41.93
CA THR A 111 17.75 21.28 41.95
C THR A 111 16.86 21.61 43.16
N GLY A 112 16.45 20.63 43.95
CA GLY A 112 15.70 20.83 45.21
C GLY A 112 14.22 21.23 45.04
N ASN A 113 13.74 21.37 43.81
CA ASN A 113 12.31 21.62 43.52
C ASN A 113 11.60 20.31 43.16
N ALA A 114 10.34 20.17 43.60
CA ALA A 114 9.54 19.00 43.26
C ALA A 114 9.20 19.00 41.75
N PRO A 115 9.40 17.87 41.04
CA PRO A 115 8.98 17.73 39.65
C PRO A 115 7.45 17.75 39.55
N PHE A 116 6.92 18.46 38.56
CA PHE A 116 5.48 18.55 38.31
C PHE A 116 5.11 18.41 36.82
N VAL A 117 5.98 18.83 35.89
CA VAL A 117 5.73 18.73 34.45
C VAL A 117 5.54 17.27 34.05
N GLY A 118 6.50 16.42 34.38
CA GLY A 118 6.46 14.98 34.13
C GLY A 118 5.22 14.29 34.71
N PRO A 119 5.00 14.36 36.03
CA PRO A 119 3.83 13.77 36.67
C PRO A 119 2.48 14.25 36.11
N THR A 120 2.37 15.54 35.74
CA THR A 120 1.13 16.08 35.16
C THR A 120 0.83 15.46 33.79
N ILE A 121 1.84 15.29 32.94
CA ILE A 121 1.68 14.69 31.61
C ILE A 121 1.37 13.20 31.72
N VAL A 122 2.06 12.48 32.61
CA VAL A 122 1.79 11.06 32.88
C VAL A 122 0.36 10.86 33.38
N GLN A 123 -0.06 11.65 34.38
CA GLN A 123 -1.42 11.56 34.92
C GLN A 123 -2.48 11.85 33.84
N MET A 124 -2.23 12.83 32.96
CA MET A 124 -3.14 13.14 31.85
C MET A 124 -3.29 11.94 30.90
N ALA A 125 -2.19 11.26 30.57
CA ALA A 125 -2.24 10.08 29.72
C ALA A 125 -2.97 8.91 30.36
N GLU A 126 -2.72 8.64 31.64
CA GLU A 126 -3.42 7.61 32.40
C GLU A 126 -4.93 7.89 32.48
N GLN A 127 -5.32 9.15 32.69
CA GLN A 127 -6.71 9.57 32.66
C GLN A 127 -7.35 9.33 31.29
N LEU A 128 -6.65 9.68 30.22
CA LEU A 128 -7.13 9.49 28.84
C LEU A 128 -7.38 8.01 28.54
N VAL A 129 -6.43 7.13 28.88
CA VAL A 129 -6.56 5.67 28.73
C VAL A 129 -7.69 5.11 29.58
N SER A 130 -7.87 5.62 30.81
CA SER A 130 -8.94 5.18 31.72
C SER A 130 -10.35 5.67 31.34
N SER A 131 -10.46 6.64 30.42
CA SER A 131 -11.73 7.28 30.06
C SER A 131 -12.72 6.36 29.32
N GLY A 132 -12.24 5.24 28.78
CA GLY A 132 -13.03 4.31 27.96
C GLY A 132 -13.40 4.85 26.58
N GLN A 133 -12.89 6.02 26.19
CA GLN A 133 -13.01 6.54 24.83
C GLN A 133 -11.95 5.91 23.93
N PRO A 134 -12.20 5.83 22.60
CA PRO A 134 -11.19 5.43 21.64
C PRO A 134 -9.99 6.39 21.66
N THR A 135 -8.80 5.88 21.97
CA THR A 135 -7.55 6.65 22.05
C THR A 135 -6.39 5.84 21.46
N LEU A 136 -5.26 6.50 21.19
CA LEU A 136 -3.99 5.79 21.00
C LEU A 136 -3.62 4.98 22.25
N GLY A 137 -2.75 3.99 22.06
CA GLY A 137 -2.27 3.10 23.12
C GLY A 137 -1.17 3.75 23.95
N TYR A 138 -1.49 4.78 24.74
CA TYR A 138 -0.51 5.42 25.60
C TYR A 138 -0.04 4.46 26.71
N THR A 139 1.27 4.24 26.81
CA THR A 139 1.88 3.44 27.88
C THR A 139 3.02 4.20 28.55
N THR A 140 2.94 4.34 29.86
CA THR A 140 3.99 4.97 30.67
C THR A 140 5.09 3.97 30.97
N HIS A 141 6.34 4.34 30.71
CA HIS A 141 7.52 3.55 31.06
C HIS A 141 8.46 4.36 31.96
N PRO A 142 9.04 3.74 33.00
CA PRO A 142 10.05 4.42 33.81
C PRO A 142 11.36 4.60 33.03
N PRO A 143 12.12 5.68 33.28
CA PRO A 143 13.45 5.89 32.69
C PRO A 143 14.42 4.71 32.84
N SER A 144 14.27 3.91 33.90
CA SER A 144 15.09 2.72 34.16
C SER A 144 15.01 1.68 33.06
N ASP A 145 13.87 1.58 32.36
CA ASP A 145 13.69 0.66 31.22
C ASP A 145 14.62 1.02 30.03
N PHE A 146 15.09 2.27 30.02
CA PHE A 146 15.94 2.86 28.97
C PHE A 146 17.31 3.28 29.49
N ASN A 147 17.78 2.64 30.57
CA ASN A 147 19.04 2.94 31.25
C ASN A 147 19.21 4.44 31.62
N ASN A 148 18.11 5.14 31.86
CA ASN A 148 18.06 6.58 32.13
C ASN A 148 18.63 7.46 30.99
N ASP A 149 18.58 6.98 29.75
CA ASP A 149 19.01 7.71 28.54
C ASP A 149 17.83 7.97 27.59
N PRO A 150 17.43 9.24 27.36
CA PRO A 150 16.42 9.61 26.38
C PRO A 150 16.67 9.08 24.96
N LEU A 151 17.94 8.88 24.57
CA LEU A 151 18.27 8.34 23.24
C LEU A 151 17.85 6.87 23.08
N GLN A 152 17.79 6.10 24.17
CA GLN A 152 17.29 4.72 24.12
C GLN A 152 15.77 4.67 23.90
N VAL A 153 15.04 5.69 24.34
CA VAL A 153 13.61 5.82 23.97
C VAL A 153 13.46 6.07 22.48
N ARG A 154 14.32 6.92 21.89
CA ARG A 154 14.34 7.12 20.43
C ARG A 154 14.70 5.83 19.68
N GLN A 155 15.62 5.04 20.22
CA GLN A 155 15.98 3.74 19.66
C GLN A 155 14.79 2.76 19.70
N ALA A 156 13.97 2.77 20.75
CA ALA A 156 12.76 1.95 20.83
C ALA A 156 11.72 2.33 19.76
N VAL A 157 11.53 3.63 19.49
CA VAL A 157 10.72 4.09 18.34
C VAL A 157 11.33 3.60 17.02
N TYR A 158 12.67 3.68 16.88
CA TYR A 158 13.33 3.16 15.68
C TYR A 158 13.17 1.67 15.49
N ASN A 159 13.20 0.88 16.58
CA ASN A 159 13.03 -0.56 16.55
C ASN A 159 11.56 -1.01 16.41
N TRP A 160 10.63 -0.07 16.23
CA TRP A 160 9.20 -0.31 16.15
C TRP A 160 8.57 -0.91 17.42
N ASP A 161 9.21 -0.76 18.58
CA ASP A 161 8.63 -1.13 19.88
C ASP A 161 7.42 -0.24 20.21
N ALA A 162 7.44 1.00 19.70
CA ALA A 162 6.35 1.97 19.73
C ALA A 162 6.22 2.71 18.39
N TRP A 163 5.04 3.24 18.10
CA TRP A 163 4.80 4.08 16.92
C TRP A 163 5.32 5.50 17.09
N ALA A 164 5.23 6.03 18.32
CA ALA A 164 5.79 7.31 18.70
C ALA A 164 6.17 7.28 20.18
N ALA A 165 6.95 8.27 20.62
CA ALA A 165 7.24 8.48 22.02
C ALA A 165 7.15 9.96 22.40
N ILE A 166 6.61 10.22 23.58
CA ILE A 166 6.64 11.51 24.26
C ILE A 166 7.67 11.39 25.39
N ILE A 167 8.76 12.12 25.26
CA ILE A 167 9.84 12.14 26.24
C ILE A 167 9.72 13.45 27.01
N ILE A 168 9.49 13.38 28.33
CA ILE A 168 9.65 14.55 29.18
C ILE A 168 11.12 14.62 29.53
N ASN A 169 11.79 15.72 29.16
CA ASN A 169 13.23 15.83 29.30
C ASN A 169 13.65 15.92 30.77
N PRO A 170 14.88 15.49 31.10
CA PRO A 170 15.45 15.75 32.40
C PRO A 170 15.38 17.24 32.74
N ASN A 171 15.06 17.55 34.01
CA ASN A 171 14.96 18.92 34.52
C ASN A 171 13.89 19.81 33.88
N ALA A 172 12.86 19.27 33.21
CA ALA A 172 11.79 20.08 32.63
C ALA A 172 11.17 21.03 33.68
N SER A 173 10.80 20.53 34.86
CA SER A 173 10.29 21.36 35.96
C SER A 173 11.36 22.29 36.51
N ALA A 174 12.55 21.78 36.76
CA ALA A 174 13.64 22.56 37.37
C ALA A 174 14.06 23.76 36.51
N MET A 175 14.05 23.60 35.18
CA MET A 175 14.34 24.67 34.24
C MET A 175 13.26 25.76 34.25
N LEU A 176 11.99 25.40 34.45
CA LEU A 176 10.91 26.38 34.64
C LEU A 176 11.08 27.17 35.94
N TYR A 177 11.36 26.48 37.06
CA TYR A 177 11.66 27.15 38.32
C TYR A 177 12.85 28.09 38.19
N SER A 178 13.94 27.63 37.58
CA SER A 178 15.14 28.44 37.36
C SER A 178 14.86 29.65 36.46
N ALA A 179 14.03 29.48 35.43
CA ALA A 179 13.69 30.58 34.52
C ALA A 179 12.98 31.73 35.22
N ILE A 180 12.05 31.44 36.13
CA ILE A 180 11.34 32.46 36.91
C ILE A 180 12.16 32.93 38.11
N ALA A 181 12.93 32.05 38.77
CA ALA A 181 13.77 32.45 39.89
C ALA A 181 14.89 33.42 39.48
N ASN A 182 15.43 33.27 38.27
CA ASN A 182 16.58 34.03 37.78
C ASN A 182 16.26 35.02 36.65
N GLY A 183 15.03 35.03 36.11
CA GLY A 183 14.68 35.85 34.95
C GLY A 183 15.41 35.43 33.68
N ASN A 184 15.53 34.11 33.44
CA ASN A 184 16.28 33.58 32.31
C ASN A 184 15.54 33.79 30.98
N ALA A 185 15.83 34.89 30.29
CA ALA A 185 15.28 35.21 28.98
C ALA A 185 15.66 34.18 27.88
N SER A 186 16.68 33.34 28.10
CA SER A 186 17.10 32.29 27.16
C SER A 186 16.41 30.93 27.41
N TYR A 187 15.47 30.85 28.36
CA TYR A 187 14.68 29.64 28.56
C TYR A 187 13.85 29.34 27.29
N GLU A 188 13.92 28.08 26.84
CA GLU A 188 13.21 27.61 25.66
C GLU A 188 12.17 26.54 25.99
N PRO A 189 10.86 26.83 25.85
CA PRO A 189 9.78 25.88 26.13
C PRO A 189 9.87 24.55 25.37
N LEU A 190 10.25 24.54 24.09
CA LEU A 190 10.38 23.32 23.27
C LEU A 190 11.47 22.37 23.80
N GLY A 191 12.34 22.84 24.68
CA GLY A 191 13.32 22.01 25.39
C GLY A 191 12.72 21.18 26.53
N ALA A 192 11.45 21.39 26.92
CA ALA A 192 10.83 20.67 28.03
C ALA A 192 10.43 19.24 27.66
N CYS A 193 9.85 19.03 26.48
CA CYS A 193 9.38 17.73 26.03
C CYS A 193 9.81 17.45 24.58
N GLN A 194 9.78 16.18 24.18
CA GLN A 194 10.06 15.74 22.82
C GLN A 194 8.93 14.83 22.32
N LEU A 195 8.52 14.98 21.06
CA LEU A 195 7.76 13.99 20.31
C LEU A 195 8.70 13.31 19.31
N VAL A 196 8.84 11.99 19.38
CA VAL A 196 9.72 11.20 18.53
C VAL A 196 8.90 10.22 17.71
N TYR A 197 9.10 10.17 16.39
CA TYR A 197 8.28 9.36 15.49
C TYR A 197 8.98 9.03 14.17
N GLN A 198 8.32 8.22 13.33
CA GLN A 198 8.70 7.90 11.95
C GLN A 198 7.45 7.91 11.08
N ASP A 199 7.23 8.97 10.30
CA ASP A 199 6.10 9.00 9.37
C ASP A 199 6.35 8.07 8.16
N ALA A 200 7.61 7.76 7.82
CA ALA A 200 7.92 6.83 6.75
C ALA A 200 7.58 5.37 7.05
N ARG A 201 7.34 5.02 8.33
CA ARG A 201 6.85 3.69 8.73
C ARG A 201 5.51 3.40 8.06
N ASP A 202 4.58 4.33 8.17
CA ASP A 202 3.32 4.34 7.42
C ASP A 202 2.76 5.78 7.44
N ASP A 203 2.81 6.43 6.28
CA ASP A 203 2.43 7.84 6.14
C ASP A 203 0.93 8.03 6.33
N THR A 204 0.12 7.07 5.86
CA THR A 204 -1.34 7.12 5.99
C THR A 204 -1.72 7.03 7.47
N ASN A 205 -1.20 6.05 8.21
CA ASN A 205 -1.46 5.93 9.64
C ASN A 205 -1.00 7.17 10.42
N TRP A 206 0.18 7.70 10.08
CA TRP A 206 0.71 8.86 10.75
C TRP A 206 -0.20 10.08 10.60
N TYR A 207 -0.55 10.44 9.37
CA TYR A 207 -1.32 11.66 9.10
C TYR A 207 -2.81 11.53 9.43
N ASP A 208 -3.41 10.36 9.20
CA ASP A 208 -4.87 10.17 9.40
C ASP A 208 -5.23 9.85 10.85
N PHE A 209 -4.35 9.17 11.61
CA PHE A 209 -4.68 8.66 12.94
C PHE A 209 -3.78 9.17 14.08
N LEU A 210 -2.45 9.08 13.94
CA LEU A 210 -1.54 9.42 15.05
C LEU A 210 -1.41 10.93 15.25
N LEU A 211 -1.06 11.68 14.21
CA LEU A 211 -0.75 13.11 14.30
C LEU A 211 -1.91 13.95 14.88
N PRO A 212 -3.18 13.78 14.45
CA PRO A 212 -4.28 14.57 15.00
C PRO A 212 -4.50 14.33 16.51
N GLN A 213 -4.37 13.08 16.95
CA GLN A 213 -4.52 12.72 18.37
C GLN A 213 -3.32 13.18 19.21
N LEU A 214 -2.09 13.02 18.71
CA LEU A 214 -0.89 13.49 19.38
C LEU A 214 -0.85 15.02 19.48
N SER A 215 -1.26 15.74 18.43
CA SER A 215 -1.37 17.21 18.44
C SER A 215 -2.38 17.70 19.50
N THR A 216 -3.52 17.02 19.59
CA THR A 216 -4.53 17.28 20.62
C THR A 216 -3.97 17.01 22.03
N PHE A 217 -3.29 15.88 22.21
CA PHE A 217 -2.63 15.51 23.46
C PHE A 217 -1.60 16.56 23.88
N MET A 218 -0.67 16.95 22.98
CA MET A 218 0.37 17.94 23.29
C MET A 218 -0.22 19.31 23.66
N THR A 219 -1.28 19.73 22.96
CA THR A 219 -1.99 20.98 23.26
C THR A 219 -2.67 20.93 24.64
N GLN A 220 -3.29 19.80 24.99
CA GLN A 220 -3.90 19.60 26.30
C GLN A 220 -2.84 19.53 27.42
N ALA A 221 -1.74 18.82 27.20
CA ALA A 221 -0.60 18.74 28.11
C ALA A 221 -0.04 20.13 28.43
N GLN A 222 0.23 20.93 27.40
CA GLN A 222 0.69 22.30 27.54
C GLN A 222 -0.31 23.16 28.33
N SER A 223 -1.61 23.01 28.07
CA SER A 223 -2.65 23.73 28.82
C SER A 223 -2.71 23.32 30.29
N MET A 224 -2.62 22.02 30.61
CA MET A 224 -2.68 21.51 31.98
C MET A 224 -1.45 21.92 32.78
N VAL A 225 -0.26 21.72 32.22
CA VAL A 225 1.01 22.13 32.84
C VAL A 225 1.05 23.64 33.01
N GLY A 226 0.66 24.42 31.99
CA GLY A 226 0.63 25.88 32.07
C GLY A 226 -0.32 26.41 33.15
N LYS A 227 -1.50 25.78 33.35
CA LYS A 227 -2.43 26.16 34.42
C LYS A 227 -1.87 25.88 35.81
N GLU A 228 -1.29 24.70 36.03
CA GLU A 228 -0.69 24.37 37.33
C GLU A 228 0.52 25.26 37.60
N TRP A 229 1.36 25.46 36.59
CA TRP A 229 2.52 26.35 36.69
C TRP A 229 2.14 27.79 37.01
N ALA A 230 1.18 28.36 36.28
CA ALA A 230 0.71 29.72 36.54
C ALA A 230 0.17 29.88 37.97
N LYS A 231 -0.55 28.88 38.49
CA LYS A 231 -1.02 28.87 39.88
C LYS A 231 0.14 28.87 40.87
N MET A 232 1.16 28.03 40.66
CA MET A 232 2.35 27.96 41.53
C MET A 232 3.17 29.26 41.51
N VAL A 233 3.36 29.86 40.33
CA VAL A 233 4.09 31.12 40.20
C VAL A 233 3.32 32.28 40.82
N LEU A 234 2.00 32.37 40.58
CA LEU A 234 1.16 33.42 41.15
C LEU A 234 1.06 33.36 42.68
N GLN A 235 1.11 32.18 43.28
CA GLN A 235 1.20 32.02 44.74
C GLN A 235 2.48 32.67 45.32
N ASN A 236 3.56 32.71 44.53
CA ASN A 236 4.84 33.31 44.92
C ASN A 236 5.03 34.75 44.38
N ALA A 237 4.05 35.31 43.66
CA ALA A 237 4.16 36.60 42.97
C ALA A 237 4.09 37.83 43.90
N SER A 238 4.06 37.64 45.22
CA SER A 238 4.16 38.74 46.20
C SER A 238 5.56 39.34 46.32
N ASN A 239 6.59 38.70 45.74
CA ASN A 239 7.96 39.20 45.72
C ASN A 239 8.21 40.07 44.47
N PRO A 240 8.58 41.36 44.62
CA PRO A 240 8.86 42.25 43.48
C PRO A 240 9.94 41.72 42.53
N THR A 241 10.92 40.98 43.03
CA THR A 241 11.98 40.36 42.22
C THR A 241 11.41 39.25 41.34
N THR A 242 10.53 38.40 41.87
CA THR A 242 9.86 37.35 41.10
C THR A 242 9.01 37.95 39.99
N LEU A 243 8.28 39.04 40.27
CA LEU A 243 7.48 39.73 39.26
C LEU A 243 8.35 40.32 38.14
N ALA A 244 9.49 40.93 38.48
CA ALA A 244 10.45 41.43 37.49
C ALA A 244 11.04 40.28 36.64
N ASN A 245 11.36 39.15 37.25
CA ASN A 245 11.90 37.99 36.54
C ASN A 245 10.87 37.34 35.61
N MET A 246 9.59 37.30 36.00
CA MET A 246 8.50 36.87 35.12
C MET A 246 8.39 37.77 33.88
N GLN A 247 8.56 39.08 34.05
CA GLN A 247 8.61 40.02 32.91
C GLN A 247 9.82 39.79 32.02
N ALA A 248 10.96 39.33 32.58
CA ALA A 248 12.17 39.03 31.82
C ALA A 248 12.09 37.69 31.06
N ALA A 249 11.30 36.72 31.54
CA ALA A 249 11.12 35.39 30.93
C ALA A 249 9.63 35.06 30.68
N PRO A 250 8.91 35.84 29.87
CA PRO A 250 7.46 35.65 29.65
C PRO A 250 7.14 34.27 29.03
N GLN A 251 8.05 33.72 28.23
CA GLN A 251 7.90 32.41 27.61
C GLN A 251 7.89 31.25 28.63
N ALA A 252 8.51 31.45 29.80
CA ALA A 252 8.44 30.50 30.91
C ALA A 252 7.08 30.52 31.62
N ILE A 253 6.21 31.49 31.35
CA ILE A 253 4.82 31.55 31.86
C ILE A 253 3.84 31.04 30.80
N ASN A 254 3.98 31.50 29.56
CA ASN A 254 3.15 31.07 28.44
C ASN A 254 4.02 30.95 27.18
N PRO A 255 4.19 29.75 26.59
CA PRO A 255 3.47 28.50 26.85
C PRO A 255 3.93 27.68 28.06
N ALA A 256 4.95 28.14 28.79
CA ALA A 256 5.67 27.40 29.83
C ALA A 256 6.43 26.19 29.26
N ILE A 257 5.74 25.19 28.73
CA ILE A 257 6.36 24.04 28.07
C ILE A 257 6.01 23.98 26.59
N GLY A 258 6.79 23.22 25.83
CA GLY A 258 6.54 22.88 24.45
C GLY A 258 7.14 21.52 24.10
N PHE A 259 6.84 21.03 22.90
CA PHE A 259 7.28 19.73 22.40
C PHE A 259 8.14 19.93 21.16
N SER A 260 9.42 19.55 21.26
CA SER A 260 10.30 19.46 20.09
C SER A 260 9.99 18.18 19.31
N GLU A 261 9.83 18.28 18.00
CA GLU A 261 9.49 17.15 17.14
C GLU A 261 10.75 16.56 16.49
N PHE A 262 10.93 15.25 16.64
CA PHE A 262 12.03 14.49 16.06
C PHE A 262 11.48 13.36 15.20
N ASN A 263 11.31 13.67 13.92
CA ASN A 263 11.06 12.64 12.92
C ASN A 263 12.36 11.92 12.57
N LEU A 264 12.51 10.69 13.05
CA LEU A 264 13.71 9.89 12.84
C LEU A 264 13.87 9.51 11.37
N ARG A 265 12.76 9.24 10.67
CA ARG A 265 12.71 8.82 9.26
C ARG A 265 11.51 9.49 8.57
N PRO A 266 11.71 10.68 7.96
CA PRO A 266 10.67 11.42 7.26
C PRO A 266 10.23 10.70 5.99
N PHE A 267 8.99 10.89 5.54
CA PHE A 267 8.52 10.34 4.28
C PHE A 267 8.72 11.35 3.14
N PHE A 268 9.90 11.30 2.49
CA PHE A 268 10.29 12.24 1.44
C PHE A 268 11.33 11.64 0.46
N PRO A 269 11.35 12.01 -0.84
CA PRO A 269 10.38 12.82 -1.56
C PRO A 269 9.06 12.09 -1.76
N TYR A 270 7.96 12.86 -1.92
CA TYR A 270 6.64 12.30 -2.21
C TYR A 270 6.56 11.54 -3.56
N THR A 271 7.57 11.68 -4.42
CA THR A 271 7.69 10.84 -5.62
C THR A 271 7.96 9.36 -5.29
N ALA A 272 8.31 9.03 -4.04
CA ALA A 272 8.43 7.66 -3.55
C ALA A 272 7.08 6.97 -3.27
N ILE A 273 5.96 7.72 -3.17
CA ILE A 273 4.63 7.15 -2.89
C ILE A 273 4.31 5.95 -3.79
N PRO A 274 4.43 6.03 -5.14
CA PRO A 274 4.09 4.90 -5.99
C PRO A 274 5.01 3.68 -5.78
N ALA A 275 6.25 3.88 -5.34
CA ALA A 275 7.22 2.80 -5.11
C ALA A 275 6.94 1.97 -3.86
N VAL A 276 6.19 2.52 -2.90
CA VAL A 276 5.94 1.89 -1.58
C VAL A 276 4.45 1.68 -1.26
N SER A 277 3.55 2.05 -2.17
CA SER A 277 2.10 1.94 -1.97
C SER A 277 1.41 1.42 -3.24
N ILE A 278 0.40 2.14 -3.74
CA ILE A 278 -0.51 1.76 -4.85
C ILE A 278 0.24 1.36 -6.12
N GLY A 279 1.41 1.94 -6.40
CA GLY A 279 2.17 1.58 -7.60
C GLY A 279 2.66 0.12 -7.58
N LEU A 280 2.72 -0.54 -6.42
CA LEU A 280 3.03 -1.97 -6.31
C LEU A 280 1.88 -2.86 -6.82
N ILE A 281 0.66 -2.35 -7.01
CA ILE A 281 -0.40 -3.08 -7.72
C ILE A 281 0.02 -3.35 -9.18
N TYR A 282 0.74 -2.41 -9.81
CA TYR A 282 1.21 -2.60 -11.18
C TYR A 282 2.18 -3.78 -11.29
N LEU A 283 2.93 -4.09 -10.23
CA LEU A 283 3.77 -5.28 -10.18
C LEU A 283 2.92 -6.55 -10.33
N ILE A 284 1.78 -6.65 -9.63
CA ILE A 284 0.83 -7.78 -9.79
C ILE A 284 0.26 -7.81 -11.22
N ILE A 285 -0.22 -6.67 -11.71
CA ILE A 285 -0.90 -6.55 -13.01
C ILE A 285 0.04 -6.94 -14.16
N VAL A 286 1.25 -6.39 -14.18
CA VAL A 286 2.26 -6.70 -15.21
C VAL A 286 2.61 -8.18 -15.19
N SER A 287 2.79 -8.75 -14.00
CA SER A 287 3.08 -10.18 -13.83
C SER A 287 1.95 -11.05 -14.38
N PHE A 288 0.69 -10.70 -14.07
CA PHE A 288 -0.48 -11.44 -14.55
C PHE A 288 -0.60 -11.40 -16.09
N PHE A 289 -0.50 -10.21 -16.69
CA PHE A 289 -0.66 -10.08 -18.15
C PHE A 289 0.51 -10.67 -18.93
N SER A 290 1.70 -10.78 -18.32
CA SER A 290 2.86 -11.41 -18.96
C SER A 290 2.54 -12.83 -19.46
N PHE A 291 1.80 -13.62 -18.68
CA PHE A 291 1.35 -14.96 -19.08
C PHE A 291 0.55 -14.93 -20.39
N SER A 292 -0.43 -14.04 -20.50
CA SER A 292 -1.25 -13.91 -21.71
C SER A 292 -0.43 -13.46 -22.93
N PHE A 293 0.58 -12.60 -22.74
CA PHE A 293 1.48 -12.18 -23.81
C PHE A 293 2.43 -13.29 -24.28
N TYR A 294 2.93 -14.11 -23.35
CA TYR A 294 3.89 -15.17 -23.67
C TYR A 294 3.22 -16.50 -24.09
N LEU A 295 1.95 -16.73 -23.74
CA LEU A 295 1.25 -17.97 -24.08
C LEU A 295 1.26 -18.28 -25.60
N PRO A 296 0.96 -17.34 -26.52
CA PRO A 296 1.05 -17.60 -27.96
C PRO A 296 2.46 -18.01 -28.41
N ILE A 297 3.50 -17.45 -27.79
CA ILE A 297 4.90 -17.78 -28.09
C ILE A 297 5.20 -19.22 -27.66
N HIS A 298 4.78 -19.61 -26.46
CA HIS A 298 4.94 -20.99 -25.99
C HIS A 298 4.16 -22.01 -26.82
N MET A 299 2.99 -21.62 -27.35
CA MET A 299 2.17 -22.50 -28.19
C MET A 299 2.78 -22.78 -29.57
N GLN A 300 3.73 -21.95 -30.05
CA GLN A 300 4.44 -22.24 -31.30
C GLN A 300 5.17 -23.58 -31.23
N TYR A 301 5.78 -23.93 -30.09
CA TYR A 301 6.47 -25.21 -29.90
C TYR A 301 5.56 -26.45 -29.96
N LEU A 302 4.24 -26.27 -29.88
CA LEU A 302 3.24 -27.33 -29.96
C LEU A 302 2.53 -27.38 -31.33
N ASN A 303 2.51 -26.27 -32.06
CA ASN A 303 1.87 -26.18 -33.36
C ASN A 303 2.80 -26.74 -34.46
N PRO A 304 2.36 -27.72 -35.26
CA PRO A 304 3.19 -28.34 -36.31
C PRO A 304 3.29 -27.48 -37.57
N SER A 305 3.69 -26.21 -37.42
CA SER A 305 3.93 -25.28 -38.54
C SER A 305 5.40 -25.34 -38.96
N GLY A 306 5.82 -26.44 -39.58
CA GLY A 306 7.16 -26.58 -40.17
C GLY A 306 8.25 -27.13 -39.23
N HIS A 307 7.90 -27.52 -38.00
CA HIS A 307 8.80 -28.23 -37.08
C HIS A 307 8.05 -29.30 -36.27
N PRO A 308 8.73 -30.36 -35.77
CA PRO A 308 8.11 -31.31 -34.86
C PRO A 308 7.74 -30.65 -33.51
N PRO A 309 6.71 -31.15 -32.80
CA PRO A 309 6.34 -30.61 -31.51
C PRO A 309 7.40 -30.92 -30.44
N LEU A 310 7.63 -29.97 -29.53
CA LEU A 310 8.57 -30.12 -28.43
C LEU A 310 8.08 -31.16 -27.41
N LYS A 311 9.01 -31.91 -26.80
CA LYS A 311 8.67 -32.84 -25.70
C LYS A 311 8.07 -32.06 -24.53
N PHE A 312 6.98 -32.58 -23.97
CA PHE A 312 6.20 -31.84 -22.97
C PHE A 312 6.99 -31.46 -21.70
N TYR A 313 7.86 -32.34 -21.17
CA TYR A 313 8.69 -31.99 -20.01
C TYR A 313 9.69 -30.88 -20.33
N GLN A 314 10.22 -30.83 -21.56
CA GLN A 314 11.10 -29.76 -22.02
C GLN A 314 10.33 -28.44 -22.19
N LEU A 315 9.06 -28.51 -22.59
CA LEU A 315 8.18 -27.35 -22.64
C LEU A 315 7.92 -26.78 -21.24
N ILE A 316 7.71 -27.62 -20.22
CA ILE A 316 7.55 -27.15 -18.83
C ILE A 316 8.81 -26.42 -18.36
N ILE A 317 9.97 -27.03 -18.57
CA ILE A 317 11.27 -26.45 -18.20
C ILE A 317 11.47 -25.12 -18.92
N TRP A 318 11.25 -25.08 -20.24
CA TRP A 318 11.33 -23.87 -21.04
C TRP A 318 10.41 -22.77 -20.52
N ARG A 319 9.13 -23.09 -20.27
CA ARG A 319 8.17 -22.11 -19.77
C ARG A 319 8.60 -21.52 -18.43
N TRP A 320 9.02 -22.36 -17.48
CA TRP A 320 9.47 -21.87 -16.19
C TRP A 320 10.70 -20.95 -16.31
N PHE A 321 11.73 -21.36 -17.05
CA PHE A 321 12.92 -20.52 -17.27
C PHE A 321 12.59 -19.23 -18.01
N ALA A 322 11.71 -19.28 -19.02
CA ALA A 322 11.28 -18.10 -19.77
C ALA A 322 10.50 -17.12 -18.88
N THR A 323 9.59 -17.62 -18.03
CA THR A 323 8.84 -16.78 -17.07
C THR A 323 9.78 -16.12 -16.06
N ILE A 324 10.69 -16.88 -15.44
CA ILE A 324 11.65 -16.32 -14.48
C ILE A 324 12.56 -15.29 -15.15
N ALA A 325 13.08 -15.58 -16.35
CA ALA A 325 13.89 -14.63 -17.11
C ALA A 325 13.11 -13.36 -17.45
N ALA A 326 11.85 -13.48 -17.89
CA ALA A 326 10.98 -12.34 -18.16
C ALA A 326 10.78 -11.51 -16.88
N TYR A 327 10.54 -12.13 -15.73
CA TYR A 327 10.38 -11.43 -14.46
C TYR A 327 11.62 -10.66 -14.01
N ILE A 328 12.83 -11.18 -14.28
CA ILE A 328 14.08 -10.45 -14.02
C ILE A 328 14.12 -9.13 -14.79
N PHE A 329 13.77 -9.15 -16.10
CA PHE A 329 13.81 -7.95 -16.94
C PHE A 329 12.62 -7.01 -16.70
N LEU A 330 11.41 -7.55 -16.48
CA LEU A 330 10.22 -6.76 -16.20
C LEU A 330 10.31 -6.07 -14.84
N SER A 331 10.81 -6.74 -13.81
CA SER A 331 11.05 -6.12 -12.50
C SER A 331 12.17 -5.08 -12.55
N LEU A 332 13.18 -5.28 -13.41
CA LEU A 332 14.23 -4.28 -13.66
C LEU A 332 13.62 -3.03 -14.30
N ALA A 333 12.86 -3.20 -15.38
CA ALA A 333 12.19 -2.09 -16.05
C ALA A 333 11.24 -1.34 -15.09
N TYR A 334 10.48 -2.08 -14.27
CA TYR A 334 9.65 -1.50 -13.23
C TYR A 334 10.46 -0.69 -12.22
N SER A 335 11.57 -1.24 -11.71
CA SER A 335 12.42 -0.57 -10.72
C SER A 335 13.17 0.64 -11.31
N LEU A 336 13.50 0.61 -12.60
CA LEU A 336 14.09 1.74 -13.32
C LEU A 336 13.14 2.93 -13.42
N VAL A 337 11.82 2.74 -13.36
CA VAL A 337 10.88 3.87 -13.29
C VAL A 337 11.12 4.67 -12.02
N SER A 338 11.23 4.02 -10.86
CA SER A 338 11.57 4.67 -9.59
C SER A 338 12.87 5.47 -9.68
N LEU A 339 13.90 4.90 -10.32
CA LEU A 339 15.18 5.58 -10.55
C LEU A 339 15.04 6.78 -11.51
N ALA A 340 14.28 6.63 -12.60
CA ALA A 340 14.06 7.68 -13.59
C ALA A 340 13.30 8.89 -13.02
N PHE A 341 12.41 8.65 -12.06
CA PHE A 341 11.70 9.70 -11.31
C PHE A 341 12.47 10.21 -10.08
N GLN A 342 13.80 10.03 -10.08
CA GLN A 342 14.73 10.64 -9.15
C GLN A 342 14.51 10.25 -7.68
N ILE A 343 13.99 9.05 -7.43
CA ILE A 343 14.04 8.47 -6.07
C ILE A 343 15.51 8.23 -5.73
N ASN A 344 15.90 8.57 -4.50
CA ASN A 344 17.27 8.44 -4.04
C ASN A 344 17.64 6.96 -3.82
N PHE A 345 18.65 6.47 -4.55
CA PHE A 345 19.21 5.13 -4.40
C PHE A 345 20.73 5.12 -4.17
N THR A 346 21.36 6.30 -4.09
CA THR A 346 22.83 6.42 -4.12
C THR A 346 23.39 7.35 -3.06
N HIS A 347 22.70 8.45 -2.75
CA HIS A 347 23.19 9.46 -1.81
C HIS A 347 22.71 9.11 -0.39
N THR A 348 23.58 9.22 0.60
CA THR A 348 23.22 8.98 2.00
C THR A 348 23.14 10.30 2.74
N ASN A 349 22.15 10.46 3.62
CA ASN A 349 22.04 11.60 4.52
C ASN A 349 23.29 11.68 5.42
N PRO A 350 23.83 12.88 5.72
CA PRO A 350 24.94 13.02 6.67
C PRO A 350 24.62 12.46 8.06
N ILE A 351 23.33 12.43 8.43
CA ILE A 351 22.83 11.82 9.66
C ILE A 351 22.52 10.34 9.38
N THR A 352 23.43 9.46 9.81
CA THR A 352 23.29 8.00 9.69
C THR A 352 22.81 7.33 10.99
N SER A 353 22.70 8.10 12.08
CA SER A 353 22.21 7.57 13.35
C SER A 353 20.73 7.19 13.25
N GLN A 354 20.37 6.11 13.95
CA GLN A 354 18.99 5.62 14.07
C GLN A 354 18.15 6.49 15.02
N THR A 355 18.79 7.21 15.93
CA THR A 355 18.14 7.99 17.02
C THR A 355 18.13 9.50 16.78
N GLN A 356 18.80 9.96 15.73
CA GLN A 356 18.78 11.37 15.34
C GLN A 356 17.69 11.63 14.29
N ALA A 357 17.07 12.80 14.36
CA ALA A 357 16.13 13.22 13.33
C ALA A 357 16.86 13.41 12.01
N THR A 358 16.26 12.95 10.92
CA THR A 358 16.83 13.10 9.58
C THR A 358 16.72 14.55 9.13
N ASP A 359 17.79 15.10 8.56
CA ASP A 359 17.75 16.41 7.92
C ASP A 359 17.23 16.27 6.49
N MET A 360 15.98 16.67 6.27
CA MET A 360 15.31 16.59 4.96
C MET A 360 16.03 17.39 3.86
N ALA A 361 16.86 18.39 4.19
CA ALA A 361 17.61 19.16 3.21
C ALA A 361 18.59 18.30 2.39
N TYR A 362 19.04 17.18 2.94
CA TYR A 362 19.94 16.22 2.30
C TYR A 362 19.23 14.98 1.74
N GLY A 363 17.88 14.95 1.78
CA GLY A 363 17.09 13.78 1.40
C GLY A 363 17.15 12.65 2.43
N ASN A 364 16.42 11.57 2.20
CA ASN A 364 16.32 10.48 3.18
C ASN A 364 17.53 9.55 3.23
N PRO A 365 17.84 8.98 4.41
CA PRO A 365 18.81 7.90 4.53
C PRO A 365 18.30 6.66 3.78
N ILE A 366 19.23 5.96 3.15
CA ILE A 366 18.98 4.70 2.43
C ILE A 366 19.68 3.55 3.16
N ALA A 367 19.06 2.37 3.19
CA ALA A 367 19.53 1.28 4.03
C ALA A 367 20.84 0.62 3.54
N TYR A 368 21.15 0.69 2.24
CA TYR A 368 22.23 -0.10 1.63
C TYR A 368 23.24 0.72 0.82
N GLY A 369 23.30 2.03 1.00
CA GLY A 369 24.19 2.91 0.25
C GLY A 369 24.06 2.72 -1.27
N HIS A 370 25.16 2.53 -1.98
CA HIS A 370 25.16 2.28 -3.43
C HIS A 370 24.47 0.96 -3.86
N GLY A 371 24.28 0.00 -2.93
CA GLY A 371 23.59 -1.25 -3.21
C GLY A 371 22.06 -1.15 -3.19
N THR A 372 21.51 -0.02 -2.72
CA THR A 372 20.07 0.16 -2.48
C THR A 372 19.22 -0.14 -3.71
N PHE A 373 19.63 0.32 -4.90
CA PHE A 373 18.91 0.02 -6.14
C PHE A 373 18.85 -1.48 -6.45
N VAL A 374 19.97 -2.20 -6.25
CA VAL A 374 20.03 -3.64 -6.54
C VAL A 374 19.16 -4.42 -5.57
N VAL A 375 19.17 -4.06 -4.28
CA VAL A 375 18.31 -4.70 -3.27
C VAL A 375 16.83 -4.42 -3.57
N TYR A 376 16.48 -3.17 -3.91
CA TYR A 376 15.12 -2.78 -4.32
C TYR A 376 14.65 -3.56 -5.55
N TRP A 377 15.50 -3.68 -6.56
CA TRP A 377 15.20 -4.48 -7.76
C TRP A 377 15.00 -5.96 -7.41
N MET A 378 15.87 -6.53 -6.58
CA MET A 378 15.73 -7.93 -6.15
C MET A 378 14.46 -8.16 -5.32
N LEU A 379 14.06 -7.21 -4.48
CA LEU A 379 12.78 -7.26 -3.76
C LEU A 379 11.61 -7.30 -4.74
N ASN A 380 11.60 -6.40 -5.74
CA ASN A 380 10.59 -6.37 -6.79
C ASN A 380 10.59 -7.64 -7.64
N PHE A 381 11.76 -8.22 -7.93
CA PHE A 381 11.87 -9.49 -8.64
C PHE A 381 11.28 -10.66 -7.83
N CYS A 382 11.62 -10.78 -6.55
CA CYS A 382 11.05 -11.79 -5.67
C CYS A 382 9.54 -11.60 -5.49
N GLY A 383 9.09 -10.35 -5.34
CA GLY A 383 7.68 -9.98 -5.32
C GLY A 383 6.94 -10.41 -6.59
N MET A 384 7.50 -10.07 -7.75
CA MET A 384 6.96 -10.41 -9.08
C MET A 384 6.90 -11.93 -9.27
N THR A 385 7.91 -12.65 -8.79
CA THR A 385 7.93 -14.12 -8.83
C THR A 385 6.85 -14.74 -7.94
N ALA A 386 6.70 -14.25 -6.71
CA ALA A 386 5.70 -14.74 -5.75
C ALA A 386 4.26 -14.47 -6.25
N LEU A 387 4.00 -13.25 -6.72
CA LEU A 387 2.67 -12.81 -7.15
C LEU A 387 2.32 -13.33 -8.55
N GLY A 388 3.29 -13.29 -9.46
CA GLY A 388 3.13 -13.68 -10.86
C GLY A 388 2.94 -15.18 -11.06
N LEU A 389 3.82 -16.01 -10.50
CA LEU A 389 3.70 -17.46 -10.67
C LEU A 389 2.41 -18.02 -10.06
N ALA A 390 1.91 -17.43 -8.98
CA ALA A 390 0.59 -17.77 -8.43
C ALA A 390 -0.52 -17.52 -9.46
N CYS A 391 -0.49 -16.37 -10.12
CA CYS A 391 -1.40 -16.04 -11.22
C CYS A 391 -1.28 -17.00 -12.40
N GLU A 392 -0.06 -17.36 -12.84
CA GLU A 392 0.11 -18.31 -13.95
C GLU A 392 -0.40 -19.70 -13.60
N ASN A 393 -0.12 -20.18 -12.39
CA ASN A 393 -0.57 -21.47 -11.90
C ASN A 393 -2.09 -21.56 -11.91
N VAL A 394 -2.78 -20.53 -11.40
CA VAL A 394 -4.24 -20.50 -11.39
C VAL A 394 -4.81 -20.30 -12.79
N ALA A 395 -4.17 -19.50 -13.65
CA ALA A 395 -4.59 -19.33 -15.03
C ALA A 395 -4.59 -20.64 -15.82
N MET A 396 -3.58 -21.49 -15.61
CA MET A 396 -3.51 -22.82 -16.23
C MET A 396 -4.62 -23.76 -15.74
N VAL A 397 -5.00 -23.66 -14.47
CA VAL A 397 -6.04 -24.52 -13.86
C VAL A 397 -7.45 -24.04 -14.21
N VAL A 398 -7.74 -22.77 -13.96
CA VAL A 398 -9.08 -22.17 -14.10
C VAL A 398 -9.39 -21.82 -15.56
N GLY A 399 -8.43 -21.23 -16.28
CA GLY A 399 -8.61 -20.78 -17.66
C GLY A 399 -9.51 -19.56 -17.85
N ALA A 400 -9.76 -19.19 -19.10
CA ALA A 400 -10.48 -17.98 -19.47
C ALA A 400 -12.00 -18.25 -19.57
N PRO A 401 -12.88 -17.32 -19.16
CA PRO A 401 -12.61 -15.96 -18.65
C PRO A 401 -12.40 -15.90 -17.13
N TRP A 402 -12.61 -17.00 -16.42
CA TRP A 402 -12.72 -17.04 -14.95
C TRP A 402 -11.40 -16.74 -14.22
N MET A 403 -10.24 -16.86 -14.88
CA MET A 403 -8.96 -16.38 -14.34
C MET A 403 -8.99 -14.89 -13.96
N GLY A 404 -9.88 -14.08 -14.55
CA GLY A 404 -10.08 -12.69 -14.15
C GLY A 404 -10.64 -12.55 -12.73
N MET A 405 -11.47 -13.50 -12.26
CA MET A 405 -11.94 -13.52 -10.87
C MET A 405 -10.78 -13.78 -9.91
N TRP A 406 -9.86 -14.69 -10.25
CA TRP A 406 -8.64 -14.89 -9.47
C TRP A 406 -7.82 -13.62 -9.35
N LEU A 407 -7.59 -12.91 -10.47
CA LEU A 407 -6.85 -11.65 -10.43
C LEU A 407 -7.48 -10.64 -9.47
N ILE A 408 -8.81 -10.47 -9.52
CA ILE A 408 -9.54 -9.56 -8.64
C ILE A 408 -9.35 -9.95 -7.17
N PHE A 409 -9.55 -11.23 -6.84
CA PHE A 409 -9.32 -11.75 -5.49
C PHE A 409 -7.87 -11.55 -5.03
N TRP A 410 -6.92 -11.87 -5.90
CA TRP A 410 -5.50 -11.82 -5.59
C TRP A 410 -5.04 -10.39 -5.34
N VAL A 411 -5.48 -9.43 -6.16
CA VAL A 411 -5.20 -8.00 -5.97
C VAL A 411 -5.86 -7.50 -4.69
N ILE A 412 -7.17 -7.71 -4.50
CA ILE A 412 -7.88 -7.15 -3.35
C ILE A 412 -7.35 -7.71 -2.03
N SER A 413 -7.12 -9.02 -1.93
CA SER A 413 -6.59 -9.63 -0.70
C SER A 413 -5.18 -9.10 -0.37
N ASN A 414 -4.30 -9.00 -1.35
CA ASN A 414 -2.96 -8.43 -1.16
C ASN A 414 -2.98 -6.95 -0.79
N VAL A 415 -3.80 -6.15 -1.46
CA VAL A 415 -3.91 -4.70 -1.19
C VAL A 415 -4.46 -4.46 0.22
N SER A 416 -5.51 -5.19 0.60
CA SER A 416 -6.17 -5.04 1.90
C SER A 416 -5.21 -5.24 3.07
N THR A 417 -4.23 -6.13 2.93
CA THR A 417 -3.23 -6.40 3.98
C THR A 417 -1.86 -5.79 3.72
N GLY A 418 -1.64 -5.23 2.53
CA GLY A 418 -0.34 -4.68 2.14
C GLY A 418 -0.23 -3.18 2.35
N PHE A 419 -1.32 -2.43 2.12
CA PHE A 419 -1.32 -0.97 2.26
C PHE A 419 -1.93 -0.45 3.55
N TYR A 420 -2.61 -1.33 4.29
CA TYR A 420 -3.20 -0.99 5.56
C TYR A 420 -2.52 -1.78 6.66
N ASP A 421 -2.35 -1.10 7.78
CA ASP A 421 -1.67 -1.67 8.92
C ASP A 421 -2.50 -2.79 9.57
N VAL A 422 -1.91 -3.97 9.56
CA VAL A 422 -2.50 -5.19 10.12
C VAL A 422 -2.62 -5.12 11.64
N GLU A 423 -1.88 -4.24 12.32
CA GLU A 423 -1.97 -4.03 13.78
C GLU A 423 -3.32 -3.45 14.20
N ILE A 424 -3.91 -2.57 13.38
CA ILE A 424 -5.21 -1.93 13.64
C ILE A 424 -6.37 -2.56 12.86
N ALA A 425 -6.09 -3.51 11.97
CA ALA A 425 -7.09 -4.32 11.30
C ALA A 425 -7.72 -5.36 12.25
N PRO A 426 -8.94 -5.87 11.97
CA PRO A 426 -9.48 -7.00 12.70
C PRO A 426 -8.53 -8.20 12.67
N GLY A 427 -8.45 -8.97 13.75
CA GLY A 427 -7.53 -10.12 13.85
C GLY A 427 -7.66 -11.17 12.74
N PHE A 428 -8.79 -11.17 12.01
CA PHE A 428 -8.95 -11.92 10.77
C PHE A 428 -7.83 -11.64 9.76
N PHE A 429 -7.39 -10.39 9.57
CA PHE A 429 -6.42 -10.00 8.55
C PHE A 429 -4.96 -10.36 8.86
N ARG A 430 -4.68 -11.04 9.98
CA ARG A 430 -3.32 -11.49 10.33
C ARG A 430 -2.72 -12.47 9.32
N TRP A 431 -3.52 -13.11 8.48
CA TRP A 431 -3.00 -13.88 7.33
C TRP A 431 -2.20 -13.00 6.35
N GLY A 432 -2.44 -11.69 6.37
CA GLY A 432 -1.72 -10.68 5.60
C GLY A 432 -0.21 -10.68 5.78
N TYR A 433 0.29 -11.07 6.97
CA TYR A 433 1.72 -11.20 7.21
C TYR A 433 2.39 -12.26 6.34
N ALA A 434 1.62 -13.24 5.84
CA ALA A 434 2.12 -14.24 4.90
C ALA A 434 1.93 -13.81 3.44
N TRP A 435 1.23 -12.71 3.14
CA TRP A 435 0.91 -12.32 1.76
C TRP A 435 2.10 -11.60 1.12
N PRO A 436 2.41 -11.88 -0.17
CA PRO A 436 3.60 -11.32 -0.80
C PRO A 436 3.61 -9.80 -0.83
N LEU A 437 2.47 -9.14 -1.10
CA LEU A 437 2.47 -7.68 -1.25
C LEU A 437 2.82 -6.96 0.05
N HIS A 438 2.39 -7.47 1.21
CA HIS A 438 2.78 -6.93 2.51
C HIS A 438 4.30 -6.95 2.68
N ALA A 439 4.97 -8.06 2.33
CA ALA A 439 6.43 -8.15 2.37
C ALA A 439 7.13 -7.19 1.39
N VAL A 440 6.56 -6.97 0.19
CA VAL A 440 7.12 -6.00 -0.78
C VAL A 440 6.95 -4.56 -0.27
N VAL A 441 5.81 -4.21 0.30
CA VAL A 441 5.56 -2.87 0.86
C VAL A 441 6.53 -2.58 2.00
N GLU A 442 6.56 -3.45 3.01
CA GLU A 442 7.44 -3.32 4.17
C GLU A 442 8.92 -3.25 3.77
N GLY A 443 9.36 -4.15 2.90
CA GLY A 443 10.72 -4.16 2.39
C GLY A 443 11.06 -2.91 1.58
N SER A 444 10.12 -2.40 0.77
CA SER A 444 10.35 -1.18 -0.03
C SER A 444 10.50 0.06 0.84
N ARG A 445 9.66 0.22 1.87
CA ARG A 445 9.77 1.30 2.86
C ARG A 445 11.10 1.21 3.61
N GLN A 446 11.48 0.00 4.06
CA GLN A 446 12.75 -0.22 4.75
C GLN A 446 13.97 0.14 3.89
N ILE A 447 13.99 -0.28 2.63
CA ILE A 447 15.10 -0.02 1.71
C ILE A 447 15.25 1.49 1.42
N LEU A 448 14.13 2.18 1.15
CA LEU A 448 14.12 3.56 0.69
C LEU A 448 14.24 4.59 1.82
N PHE A 449 13.86 4.21 3.05
CA PHE A 449 13.81 5.14 4.18
C PHE A 449 14.63 4.68 5.40
N ASP A 450 15.43 3.61 5.29
CA ASP A 450 16.29 3.11 6.37
C ASP A 450 15.54 2.89 7.70
N LEU A 451 14.35 2.27 7.60
CA LEU A 451 13.55 1.86 8.76
C LEU A 451 14.13 0.59 9.40
N HIS A 452 13.54 0.17 10.52
CA HIS A 452 13.90 -1.07 11.19
C HIS A 452 13.98 -2.25 10.21
N SER A 453 15.10 -2.98 10.24
CA SER A 453 15.34 -4.00 9.24
C SER A 453 14.61 -5.30 9.56
N ARG A 454 13.58 -5.59 8.77
CA ARG A 454 12.90 -6.89 8.67
C ARG A 454 13.12 -7.57 7.31
N ILE A 455 14.08 -7.08 6.54
CA ILE A 455 14.27 -7.44 5.13
C ILE A 455 14.46 -8.95 4.92
N GLY A 456 15.10 -9.63 5.87
CA GLY A 456 15.32 -11.08 5.81
C GLY A 456 14.01 -11.87 5.90
N LEU A 457 13.06 -11.41 6.73
CA LEU A 457 11.73 -11.98 6.81
C LEU A 457 10.96 -11.72 5.51
N ASP A 458 11.03 -10.50 4.97
CA ASP A 458 10.33 -10.12 3.75
C ASP A 458 10.79 -10.96 2.55
N PHE A 459 12.10 -11.05 2.30
CA PHE A 459 12.65 -11.95 1.29
C PHE A 459 12.31 -13.42 1.56
N GLY A 460 12.34 -13.85 2.82
CA GLY A 460 11.97 -15.20 3.22
C GLY A 460 10.55 -15.57 2.79
N ILE A 461 9.57 -14.69 3.03
CA ILE A 461 8.17 -14.88 2.63
C ILE A 461 8.05 -14.94 1.09
N LEU A 462 8.70 -14.01 0.39
CA LEU A 462 8.64 -13.94 -1.07
C LEU A 462 9.27 -15.17 -1.74
N ILE A 463 10.42 -15.60 -1.25
CA ILE A 463 11.11 -16.80 -1.75
C ILE A 463 10.29 -18.05 -1.44
N ALA A 464 9.66 -18.14 -0.26
CA ALA A 464 8.79 -19.27 0.09
C ALA A 464 7.61 -19.38 -0.89
N TRP A 465 6.95 -18.27 -1.21
CA TRP A 465 5.90 -18.25 -2.26
C TRP A 465 6.44 -18.62 -3.64
N GLY A 466 7.61 -18.09 -4.02
CA GLY A 466 8.27 -18.44 -5.27
C GLY A 466 8.57 -19.94 -5.38
N ALA A 467 9.04 -20.55 -4.29
CA ALA A 467 9.33 -21.98 -4.21
C ALA A 467 8.07 -22.84 -4.30
N VAL A 468 7.02 -22.51 -3.53
CA VAL A 468 5.72 -23.21 -3.58
C VAL A 468 5.13 -23.12 -4.98
N ASN A 469 5.11 -21.94 -5.58
CA ASN A 469 4.58 -21.75 -6.92
C ASN A 469 5.39 -22.50 -7.98
N THR A 470 6.71 -22.52 -7.85
CA THR A 470 7.60 -23.29 -8.73
C THR A 470 7.35 -24.79 -8.62
N PHE A 471 7.14 -25.29 -7.41
CA PHE A 471 6.81 -26.69 -7.18
C PHE A 471 5.45 -27.07 -7.80
N VAL A 472 4.45 -26.20 -7.71
CA VAL A 472 3.10 -26.41 -8.24
C VAL A 472 3.04 -26.27 -9.77
N PHE A 473 3.91 -25.45 -10.36
CA PHE A 473 3.95 -25.15 -11.80
C PHE A 473 3.89 -26.36 -12.76
N PRO A 474 4.72 -27.42 -12.60
CA PRO A 474 4.64 -28.59 -13.46
C PRO A 474 3.28 -29.29 -13.38
N PHE A 475 2.66 -29.37 -12.20
CA PHE A 475 1.35 -30.00 -12.01
C PHE A 475 0.25 -29.20 -12.72
N CYS A 476 0.28 -27.87 -12.63
CA CYS A 476 -0.64 -27.00 -13.36
C CYS A 476 -0.48 -27.13 -14.88
N CYS A 477 0.76 -27.24 -15.39
CA CYS A 477 1.01 -27.50 -16.81
C CYS A 477 0.38 -28.82 -17.25
N TRP A 478 0.57 -29.90 -16.48
CA TRP A 478 -0.04 -31.21 -16.76
C TRP A 478 -1.57 -31.14 -16.77
N PHE A 479 -2.16 -30.43 -15.80
CA PHE A 479 -3.61 -30.26 -15.73
C PHE A 479 -4.16 -29.46 -16.92
N GLN A 480 -3.48 -28.39 -17.33
CA GLN A 480 -3.84 -27.63 -18.52
C GLN A 480 -3.82 -28.52 -19.77
N ARG A 481 -2.77 -29.34 -19.94
CA ARG A 481 -2.69 -30.29 -21.05
C ARG A 481 -3.85 -31.29 -21.03
N TRP A 482 -4.19 -31.83 -19.87
CA TRP A 482 -5.31 -32.75 -19.69
C TRP A 482 -6.64 -32.12 -20.11
N LYS A 483 -6.89 -30.86 -19.71
CA LYS A 483 -8.08 -30.09 -20.12
C LYS A 483 -8.16 -29.95 -21.63
N THR A 484 -7.05 -29.55 -22.27
CA THR A 484 -6.99 -29.38 -23.72
C THR A 484 -7.25 -30.69 -24.46
N GLN A 485 -6.68 -31.81 -23.99
CA GLN A 485 -6.87 -33.13 -24.61
C GLN A 485 -8.31 -33.65 -24.46
N ARG A 486 -9.02 -33.29 -23.40
CA ARG A 486 -10.40 -33.72 -23.16
C ARG A 486 -11.46 -32.76 -23.68
N GLY A 487 -11.07 -31.65 -24.31
CA GLY A 487 -12.01 -30.63 -24.80
C GLY A 487 -12.86 -30.01 -23.69
N VAL A 488 -12.32 -29.90 -22.47
CA VAL A 488 -13.04 -29.30 -21.35
C VAL A 488 -13.17 -27.80 -21.61
N HIS A 489 -14.39 -27.35 -21.90
CA HIS A 489 -14.68 -25.93 -22.12
C HIS A 489 -15.01 -25.24 -20.78
N GLU A 490 -14.31 -24.13 -20.53
CA GLU A 490 -14.40 -23.36 -19.28
C GLU A 490 -15.63 -22.44 -19.23
N TYR A 491 -16.26 -22.22 -20.39
CA TYR A 491 -17.44 -21.39 -20.55
C TYR A 491 -18.58 -22.21 -21.17
N TRP A 492 -19.83 -21.88 -20.81
CA TRP A 492 -21.01 -22.61 -21.26
C TRP A 492 -21.00 -22.79 -22.78
N PRO A 493 -20.94 -24.02 -23.32
CA PRO A 493 -20.88 -24.23 -24.75
C PRO A 493 -22.08 -23.55 -25.44
N MET A 494 -21.80 -22.96 -26.61
CA MET A 494 -22.80 -22.33 -27.47
C MET A 494 -23.41 -23.39 -28.41
N HIS A 495 -24.08 -24.38 -27.82
CA HIS A 495 -24.87 -25.37 -28.56
C HIS A 495 -26.34 -25.27 -28.17
#